data_AF-A0A251WGW5-F1
#
_entry.id   AF-A0A251WGW5-F1
#
_cell.length_a   1.000
_cell.length_b   1.000
_cell.length_c   1.000
_cell.angle_alpha   90.00
_cell.angle_beta   90.00
_cell.angle_gamma   90.00
#
_symmetry.space_group_name_H-M   'P 1'
#
loop_
_entity.id
_entity.type
_entity.pdbx_description
1 polymer ?
#
loop_
_entity_poly.entity_id
_entity_poly.type
_entity_poly.pdbx_seq_one_letter_code
_entity_poly.pdbx_strand_id
1 'polypeptide(L)'
;MPSAIDTKYNELIKTNPWIGKPVTNEQACPDKIGYYRHYEGLNHGGASIYWHPQTGAHLIYGLIRSKWAALGWEKSPLGYPTSDEGKAGSGKGRYNNFQNGTIIWKQNTSQAFAVYGRIYDKWAEKNWDLGFLGFPLTDELGTPDGVGRFNHFEGGSIYWTPSTGAHIVMGLIREAWKNQGWETGRLRYPCTDELVTEGTNGKGRYNLFEGGEIHWTPEGGAKIKFYEVNIEIWFSGFKCLDESSEISGSDEPYMFLGVSTSGKAQTPYETGVIGDVDKGNVIRAAARLYSGIAQDLILAVVIRENDEGDPHAYSSTFKSILDAGNVALGATTGVTIPGNILQLVSNGLSNLAGAGDDTVGRRADLLTRDYLMQMVNKAEGGDPVADFTWDIGNKSEGIYRLYFFVKKV
;
A
#
# COMPACT_ATOMS: atom_id res chain seq x y z
N MET A 1 23.83 -16.16 49.30
CA MET A 1 24.16 -14.82 48.78
C MET A 1 22.87 -14.21 48.26
N PRO A 2 22.60 -12.91 48.49
CA PRO A 2 21.41 -12.26 47.93
C PRO A 2 21.42 -12.36 46.40
N SER A 3 20.24 -12.46 45.79
CA SER A 3 20.14 -12.42 44.32
C SER A 3 20.59 -11.04 43.79
N ALA A 4 20.82 -10.94 42.48
CA ALA A 4 21.10 -9.64 41.86
C ALA A 4 19.93 -8.66 42.03
N ILE A 5 18.69 -9.19 42.03
CA ILE A 5 17.47 -8.41 42.28
C ILE A 5 17.43 -7.93 43.74
N ASP A 6 17.72 -8.79 44.71
CA ASP A 6 17.80 -8.41 46.13
C ASP A 6 18.86 -7.34 46.36
N THR A 7 20.03 -7.52 45.76
CA THR A 7 21.16 -6.59 45.88
C THR A 7 20.75 -5.20 45.38
N LYS A 8 20.13 -5.14 44.20
CA LYS A 8 19.67 -3.88 43.61
C LYS A 8 18.53 -3.25 44.40
N TYR A 9 17.55 -4.03 44.85
CA TYR A 9 16.44 -3.54 45.66
C TYR A 9 16.94 -2.92 46.98
N ASN A 10 17.83 -3.61 47.69
CA ASN A 10 18.38 -3.16 48.97
C ASN A 10 19.21 -1.87 48.82
N GLU A 11 19.79 -1.62 47.66
CA GLU A 11 20.45 -0.36 47.34
C GLU A 11 19.44 0.75 47.07
N LEU A 12 18.50 0.51 46.16
CA LEU A 12 17.56 1.53 45.68
C LEU A 12 16.56 1.98 46.74
N ILE A 13 16.08 1.09 47.61
CA ILE A 13 15.05 1.40 48.61
C ILE A 13 15.51 2.45 49.64
N LYS A 14 16.84 2.60 49.84
CA LYS A 14 17.42 3.58 50.77
C LYS A 14 17.17 5.02 50.32
N THR A 15 17.16 5.27 49.02
CA THR A 15 16.96 6.60 48.42
C THR A 15 15.61 6.74 47.74
N ASN A 16 14.92 5.61 47.46
CA ASN A 16 13.64 5.55 46.77
C ASN A 16 12.63 4.74 47.59
N PRO A 17 12.20 5.22 48.77
CA PRO A 17 11.25 4.50 49.63
C PRO A 17 9.89 4.25 48.95
N TRP A 18 9.58 5.01 47.90
CA TRP A 18 8.39 4.84 47.07
C TRP A 18 8.37 3.51 46.30
N ILE A 19 9.50 2.82 46.09
CA ILE A 19 9.50 1.48 45.48
C ILE A 19 8.59 0.53 46.28
N GLY A 20 8.56 0.71 47.60
CA GLY A 20 7.71 -0.06 48.50
C GLY A 20 8.14 -1.52 48.62
N LYS A 21 7.27 -2.33 49.21
CA LYS A 21 7.55 -3.74 49.51
C LYS A 21 7.45 -4.61 48.25
N PRO A 22 8.10 -5.79 48.24
CA PRO A 22 7.83 -6.82 47.25
C PRO A 22 6.36 -7.24 47.24
N VAL A 23 5.77 -7.33 46.06
CA VAL A 23 4.40 -7.83 45.82
C VAL A 23 4.42 -9.31 45.42
N THR A 24 5.49 -9.74 44.75
CA THR A 24 5.73 -11.14 44.39
C THR A 24 7.03 -11.64 45.01
N ASN A 25 7.17 -12.96 45.10
CA ASN A 25 8.50 -13.56 45.21
C ASN A 25 9.29 -13.29 43.92
N GLU A 26 10.61 -13.53 43.97
CA GLU A 26 11.40 -13.62 42.76
C GLU A 26 10.94 -14.79 41.89
N GLN A 27 10.69 -14.52 40.62
CA GLN A 27 10.15 -15.48 39.67
C GLN A 27 11.04 -15.53 38.43
N ALA A 28 11.18 -16.72 37.84
CA ALA A 28 11.79 -16.84 36.52
C ALA A 28 10.88 -16.17 35.48
N CYS A 29 11.47 -15.45 34.54
CA CYS A 29 10.75 -14.90 33.40
C CYS A 29 10.16 -16.03 32.53
N PRO A 30 8.99 -15.83 31.92
CA PRO A 30 8.37 -16.79 30.99
C PRO A 30 9.27 -17.35 29.88
N ASP A 31 10.26 -16.60 29.40
CA ASP A 31 11.26 -17.05 28.42
C ASP A 31 12.35 -17.97 29.01
N LYS A 32 12.38 -18.11 30.34
CA LYS A 32 13.32 -18.90 31.15
C LYS A 32 14.78 -18.41 31.12
N ILE A 33 15.02 -17.16 30.76
CA ILE A 33 16.37 -16.58 30.72
C ILE A 33 16.63 -15.69 31.93
N GLY A 34 15.69 -14.80 32.22
CA GLY A 34 15.80 -13.82 33.30
C GLY A 34 15.01 -14.18 34.55
N TYR A 35 15.10 -13.29 35.52
CA TYR A 35 14.29 -13.31 36.74
C TYR A 35 13.67 -11.94 36.95
N TYR A 36 12.55 -11.87 37.65
CA TYR A 36 11.92 -10.60 38.00
C TYR A 36 11.27 -10.63 39.37
N ARG A 37 11.02 -9.44 39.90
CA ARG A 37 10.17 -9.22 41.07
C ARG A 37 9.36 -7.95 40.91
N HIS A 38 8.09 -7.99 41.26
CA HIS A 38 7.22 -6.81 41.33
C HIS A 38 7.21 -6.20 42.73
N TYR A 39 7.07 -4.88 42.78
CA TYR A 39 7.03 -4.06 43.97
C TYR A 39 5.84 -3.10 43.90
N GLU A 40 5.42 -2.60 45.05
CA GLU A 40 4.23 -1.74 45.18
C GLU A 40 4.30 -0.50 44.28
N GLY A 41 5.46 0.14 44.18
CA GLY A 41 5.62 1.39 43.42
C GLY A 41 4.61 2.45 43.87
N LEU A 42 4.65 2.79 45.16
CA LEU A 42 3.75 3.70 45.86
C LEU A 42 3.66 5.04 45.10
N ASN A 43 2.44 5.39 44.66
CA ASN A 43 2.14 6.58 43.84
C ASN A 43 2.84 6.65 42.48
N HIS A 44 3.39 5.53 41.98
CA HIS A 44 4.13 5.44 40.71
C HIS A 44 3.57 4.34 39.79
N GLY A 45 2.36 3.83 40.03
CA GLY A 45 1.74 2.84 39.15
C GLY A 45 2.46 1.47 39.12
N GLY A 46 3.17 1.14 40.19
CA GLY A 46 3.93 -0.10 40.33
C GLY A 46 5.40 0.01 39.92
N ALA A 47 6.22 -0.86 40.49
CA ALA A 47 7.63 -1.00 40.15
C ALA A 47 7.99 -2.47 39.90
N SER A 48 8.99 -2.70 39.06
CA SER A 48 9.54 -4.03 38.77
C SER A 48 11.05 -3.94 38.71
N ILE A 49 11.74 -4.96 39.23
CA ILE A 49 13.16 -5.17 38.93
C ILE A 49 13.25 -6.46 38.13
N TYR A 50 13.83 -6.37 36.93
CA TYR A 50 14.12 -7.51 36.06
C TYR A 50 15.62 -7.69 35.96
N TRP A 51 16.07 -8.94 35.94
CA TRP A 51 17.46 -9.33 35.76
C TRP A 51 17.61 -10.24 34.55
N HIS A 52 18.67 -10.02 33.77
CA HIS A 52 19.08 -10.90 32.68
C HIS A 52 20.60 -11.10 32.73
N PRO A 53 21.14 -12.28 32.40
CA PRO A 53 22.57 -12.58 32.51
C PRO A 53 23.49 -11.61 31.77
N GLN A 54 23.04 -11.03 30.65
CA GLN A 54 23.84 -10.09 29.86
C GLN A 54 23.67 -8.62 30.26
N THR A 55 22.57 -8.25 30.91
CA THR A 55 22.25 -6.84 31.18
C THR A 55 22.27 -6.49 32.67
N GLY A 56 22.19 -7.48 33.56
CA GLY A 56 22.09 -7.26 35.00
C GLY A 56 20.66 -6.91 35.44
N ALA A 57 20.53 -6.48 36.70
CA ALA A 57 19.24 -6.12 37.29
C ALA A 57 18.93 -4.64 37.00
N HIS A 58 17.69 -4.32 36.60
CA HIS A 58 17.24 -2.96 36.29
C HIS A 58 15.83 -2.68 36.79
N LEU A 59 15.61 -1.47 37.29
CA LEU A 59 14.35 -0.95 37.78
C LEU A 59 13.55 -0.31 36.64
N ILE A 60 12.27 -0.69 36.55
CA ILE A 60 11.28 -0.11 35.63
C ILE A 60 10.01 0.16 36.43
N TYR A 61 9.46 1.37 36.31
CA TYR A 61 8.26 1.80 37.04
C TYR A 61 7.40 2.73 36.18
N GLY A 62 6.27 3.19 36.73
CA GLY A 62 5.49 4.27 36.09
C GLY A 62 4.90 3.92 34.73
N LEU A 63 4.86 4.95 33.87
CA LEU A 63 4.34 4.84 32.51
C LEU A 63 5.18 3.89 31.65
N ILE A 64 6.50 3.84 31.88
CA ILE A 64 7.41 2.95 31.15
C ILE A 64 7.08 1.50 31.46
N ARG A 65 6.96 1.15 32.75
CA ARG A 65 6.57 -0.19 33.18
C ARG A 65 5.22 -0.58 32.60
N SER A 66 4.24 0.32 32.69
CA SER A 66 2.89 0.08 32.17
C SER A 66 2.90 -0.16 30.66
N LYS A 67 3.70 0.59 29.90
CA LYS A 67 3.85 0.39 28.45
C LYS A 67 4.53 -0.95 28.14
N TRP A 68 5.65 -1.25 28.80
CA TRP A 68 6.35 -2.52 28.59
C TRP A 68 5.48 -3.73 28.92
N ALA A 69 4.69 -3.64 30.00
CA ALA A 69 3.69 -4.64 30.36
C ALA A 69 2.66 -4.87 29.24
N ALA A 70 2.11 -3.79 28.69
CA ALA A 70 1.13 -3.85 27.59
C ALA A 70 1.72 -4.46 26.31
N LEU A 71 3.03 -4.37 26.10
CA LEU A 71 3.74 -4.98 24.99
C LEU A 71 4.13 -6.44 25.23
N GLY A 72 3.86 -6.99 26.42
CA GLY A 72 4.19 -8.37 26.77
C GLY A 72 5.54 -8.56 27.46
N TRP A 73 6.03 -7.54 28.17
CA TRP A 73 7.25 -7.60 29.01
C TRP A 73 8.47 -8.07 28.21
N GLU A 74 9.30 -8.97 28.75
CA GLU A 74 10.52 -9.46 28.12
C GLU A 74 10.28 -10.23 26.81
N LYS A 75 9.06 -10.70 26.58
CA LYS A 75 8.66 -11.33 25.31
C LYS A 75 8.30 -10.33 24.22
N SER A 76 8.24 -9.04 24.56
CA SER A 76 8.05 -7.97 23.57
C SER A 76 9.28 -7.85 22.66
N PRO A 77 9.17 -7.17 21.50
CA PRO A 77 10.31 -6.92 20.62
C PRO A 77 11.48 -6.19 21.30
N LEU A 78 11.24 -5.47 22.40
CA LEU A 78 12.26 -4.74 23.15
C LEU A 78 13.22 -5.65 23.92
N GLY A 79 12.77 -6.82 24.39
CA GLY A 79 13.53 -7.70 25.28
C GLY A 79 13.66 -7.16 26.71
N TYR A 80 14.79 -7.44 27.36
CA TYR A 80 15.07 -7.02 28.74
C TYR A 80 15.57 -5.58 28.84
N PRO A 81 15.34 -4.91 29.99
CA PRO A 81 15.94 -3.62 30.29
C PRO A 81 17.47 -3.71 30.33
N THR A 82 18.11 -2.65 29.86
CA THR A 82 19.57 -2.44 29.89
C THR A 82 19.96 -1.23 30.74
N SER A 83 18.99 -0.46 31.22
CA SER A 83 19.19 0.66 32.13
C SER A 83 18.06 0.73 33.17
N ASP A 84 18.34 1.41 34.29
CA ASP A 84 17.31 2.02 35.12
C ASP A 84 16.66 3.22 34.41
N GLU A 85 15.60 3.78 34.99
CA GLU A 85 14.96 4.97 34.43
C GLU A 85 15.92 6.17 34.48
N GLY A 86 16.24 6.73 33.31
CA GLY A 86 17.11 7.87 33.12
C GLY A 86 16.36 9.14 32.70
N LYS A 87 17.04 10.29 32.76
CA LYS A 87 16.53 11.54 32.15
C LYS A 87 16.72 11.49 30.64
N ALA A 88 15.67 11.78 29.88
CA ALA A 88 15.76 11.93 28.43
C ALA A 88 16.78 13.02 28.05
N GLY A 89 17.40 12.93 26.85
CA GLY A 89 18.50 13.81 26.45
C GLY A 89 18.10 15.29 26.39
N SER A 90 16.85 15.57 26.01
CA SER A 90 16.23 16.89 26.03
C SER A 90 15.98 17.46 27.44
N GLY A 91 16.09 16.63 28.48
CA GLY A 91 15.72 16.97 29.87
C GLY A 91 14.20 17.02 30.12
N LYS A 92 13.37 16.84 29.09
CA LYS A 92 11.91 17.00 29.14
C LYS A 92 11.16 15.67 29.32
N GLY A 93 11.84 14.62 29.76
CA GLY A 93 11.25 13.29 29.84
C GLY A 93 12.08 12.29 30.63
N ARG A 94 11.65 11.04 30.56
CA ARG A 94 12.36 9.88 31.14
C ARG A 94 12.30 8.70 30.18
N TYR A 95 13.29 7.82 30.27
CA TYR A 95 13.39 6.62 29.45
C TYR A 95 13.95 5.43 30.24
N ASN A 96 13.68 4.22 29.76
CA ASN A 96 14.50 3.03 30.02
C ASN A 96 14.97 2.50 28.67
N ASN A 97 16.24 2.14 28.58
CA ASN A 97 16.76 1.37 27.45
C ASN A 97 16.48 -0.11 27.66
N PHE A 98 16.27 -0.79 26.54
CA PHE A 98 16.07 -2.23 26.43
C PHE A 98 17.07 -2.79 25.42
N GLN A 99 17.15 -4.11 25.30
CA GLN A 99 18.09 -4.77 24.39
C GLN A 99 17.93 -4.30 22.93
N ASN A 100 16.70 -4.09 22.47
CA ASN A 100 16.40 -3.79 21.07
C ASN A 100 15.75 -2.42 20.84
N GLY A 101 15.80 -1.53 21.84
CA GLY A 101 15.18 -0.21 21.71
C GLY A 101 15.01 0.52 23.04
N THR A 102 14.05 1.42 23.09
CA THR A 102 13.78 2.24 24.27
C THR A 102 12.28 2.43 24.46
N ILE A 103 11.87 2.65 25.71
CA ILE A 103 10.57 3.23 26.03
C ILE A 103 10.82 4.57 26.70
N ILE A 104 10.17 5.61 26.16
CA ILE A 104 10.38 7.00 26.57
C ILE A 104 9.03 7.71 26.75
N TRP A 105 8.95 8.64 27.69
CA TRP A 105 7.80 9.55 27.84
C TRP A 105 8.27 10.99 28.05
N LYS A 106 7.41 11.94 27.63
CA LYS A 106 7.62 13.38 27.77
C LYS A 106 6.83 13.93 28.96
N GLN A 107 7.42 14.85 29.72
CA GLN A 107 6.75 15.57 30.80
C GLN A 107 5.43 16.17 30.34
N ASN A 108 4.44 16.19 31.24
CA ASN A 108 3.08 16.63 30.99
C ASN A 108 2.31 15.80 29.96
N THR A 109 2.76 14.56 29.69
CA THR A 109 1.99 13.56 28.94
C THR A 109 1.64 12.38 29.86
N SER A 110 0.59 11.64 29.49
CA SER A 110 0.11 10.47 30.24
C SER A 110 0.51 9.15 29.58
N GLN A 111 1.38 9.19 28.57
CA GLN A 111 1.74 8.02 27.76
C GLN A 111 3.25 7.94 27.57
N ALA A 112 3.77 6.71 27.66
CA ALA A 112 5.09 6.36 27.18
C ALA A 112 4.95 5.64 25.84
N PHE A 113 5.97 5.71 24.99
CA PHE A 113 5.99 5.08 23.68
C PHE A 113 7.24 4.23 23.50
N ALA A 114 7.08 3.10 22.83
CA ALA A 114 8.17 2.21 22.45
C ALA A 114 8.69 2.53 21.04
N VAL A 115 10.01 2.65 20.91
CA VAL A 115 10.72 2.75 19.64
C VAL A 115 11.81 1.69 19.64
N TYR A 116 11.79 0.79 18.65
CA TYR A 116 12.72 -0.36 18.60
C TYR A 116 13.18 -0.66 17.17
N GLY A 117 14.07 -1.66 17.04
CA GLY A 117 14.56 -2.17 15.76
C GLY A 117 15.13 -1.08 14.84
N ARG A 118 14.85 -1.18 13.54
CA ARG A 118 15.43 -0.31 12.51
C ARG A 118 14.98 1.15 12.60
N ILE A 119 13.79 1.39 13.16
CA ILE A 119 13.30 2.75 13.38
C ILE A 119 14.04 3.39 14.56
N TYR A 120 14.30 2.63 15.63
CA TYR A 120 15.15 3.08 16.72
C TYR A 120 16.57 3.41 16.25
N ASP A 121 17.19 2.56 15.44
CA ASP A 121 18.52 2.80 14.86
C ASP A 121 18.55 4.14 14.08
N LYS A 122 17.54 4.38 13.23
CA LYS A 122 17.45 5.62 12.46
C LYS A 122 17.22 6.85 13.35
N TRP A 123 16.38 6.73 14.38
CA TRP A 123 16.16 7.82 15.33
C TRP A 123 17.42 8.12 16.16
N ALA A 124 18.19 7.09 16.52
CA ALA A 124 19.49 7.21 17.18
C ALA A 124 20.50 7.99 16.34
N GLU A 125 20.59 7.70 15.04
CA GLU A 125 21.43 8.46 14.09
C GLU A 125 21.12 9.96 14.09
N LYS A 126 19.87 10.33 14.41
CA LYS A 126 19.43 11.74 14.50
C LYS A 126 19.41 12.26 15.93
N ASN A 127 20.14 11.63 16.85
CA ASN A 127 20.32 12.05 18.25
C ASN A 127 19.04 11.95 19.11
N TRP A 128 18.21 10.93 18.86
CA TRP A 128 17.01 10.60 19.64
C TRP A 128 16.12 11.84 19.92
N ASP A 129 15.66 12.01 21.17
CA ASP A 129 14.76 13.08 21.60
C ASP A 129 15.43 14.45 21.67
N LEU A 130 16.77 14.49 21.61
CA LEU A 130 17.55 15.71 21.50
C LEU A 130 17.65 16.21 20.05
N GLY A 131 17.40 15.33 19.08
CA GLY A 131 17.34 15.63 17.67
C GLY A 131 16.11 16.43 17.22
N PHE A 132 16.10 16.79 15.94
CA PHE A 132 14.99 17.53 15.33
C PHE A 132 13.66 16.76 15.30
N LEU A 133 13.70 15.43 15.41
CA LEU A 133 12.49 14.59 15.48
C LEU A 133 11.78 14.71 16.83
N GLY A 134 12.51 14.96 17.92
CA GLY A 134 11.93 15.04 19.26
C GLY A 134 11.38 13.72 19.78
N PHE A 135 10.36 13.80 20.64
CA PHE A 135 9.74 12.61 21.25
C PHE A 135 8.87 11.84 20.25
N PRO A 136 8.75 10.50 20.40
CA PRO A 136 7.74 9.73 19.69
C PRO A 136 6.32 10.12 20.12
N LEU A 137 5.39 10.01 19.19
CA LEU A 137 3.94 10.22 19.36
C LEU A 137 3.13 8.93 19.22
N THR A 138 3.78 7.86 18.77
CA THR A 138 3.19 6.53 18.63
C THR A 138 4.19 5.47 19.08
N ASP A 139 3.70 4.29 19.45
CA ASP A 139 4.52 3.08 19.40
C ASP A 139 4.91 2.77 17.94
N GLU A 140 5.81 1.80 17.75
CA GLU A 140 6.06 1.25 16.42
C GLU A 140 4.86 0.41 15.97
N LEU A 141 4.20 0.88 14.90
CA LEU A 141 2.99 0.29 14.34
C LEU A 141 3.27 -0.36 12.99
N GLY A 142 2.51 -1.40 12.66
CA GLY A 142 2.42 -1.90 11.30
C GLY A 142 1.67 -0.90 10.42
N THR A 143 2.10 -0.78 9.18
CA THR A 143 1.38 -0.01 8.15
C THR A 143 0.10 -0.74 7.73
N PRO A 144 -0.97 -0.01 7.34
CA PRO A 144 -2.23 -0.59 6.87
C PRO A 144 -2.12 -1.58 5.70
N ASP A 145 -1.13 -1.42 4.81
CA ASP A 145 -0.91 -2.35 3.70
C ASP A 145 -0.18 -3.65 4.11
N GLY A 146 0.28 -3.73 5.37
CA GLY A 146 0.96 -4.89 5.93
C GLY A 146 2.42 -5.06 5.54
N VAL A 147 3.01 -4.10 4.82
CA VAL A 147 4.38 -4.22 4.27
C VAL A 147 5.43 -3.64 5.21
N GLY A 148 5.19 -2.43 5.71
CA GLY A 148 6.15 -1.66 6.50
C GLY A 148 5.76 -1.46 7.96
N ARG A 149 6.63 -0.76 8.68
CA ARG A 149 6.41 -0.31 10.06
C ARG A 149 6.74 1.18 10.18
N PHE A 150 6.14 1.88 11.14
CA PHE A 150 6.41 3.30 11.33
C PHE A 150 6.27 3.76 12.79
N ASN A 151 6.93 4.88 13.09
CA ASN A 151 6.64 5.73 14.24
C ASN A 151 6.40 7.17 13.76
N HIS A 152 5.44 7.85 14.38
CA HIS A 152 5.34 9.30 14.31
C HIS A 152 6.12 9.93 15.47
N PHE A 153 6.76 11.06 15.19
CA PHE A 153 7.51 11.88 16.13
C PHE A 153 7.02 13.33 16.06
N GLU A 154 7.34 14.14 17.07
CA GLU A 154 6.97 15.56 17.10
C GLU A 154 7.40 16.32 15.84
N GLY A 155 8.60 16.02 15.32
CA GLY A 155 9.19 16.68 14.17
C GLY A 155 9.02 15.95 12.83
N GLY A 156 8.38 14.78 12.79
CA GLY A 156 8.29 14.02 11.54
C GLY A 156 7.83 12.57 11.70
N SER A 157 8.19 11.71 10.77
CA SER A 157 7.90 10.28 10.84
C SER A 157 9.04 9.48 10.25
N ILE A 158 9.24 8.29 10.81
CA ILE A 158 10.16 7.31 10.26
C ILE A 158 9.33 6.12 9.81
N TYR A 159 9.48 5.76 8.54
CA TYR A 159 8.89 4.55 7.94
C TYR A 159 10.00 3.59 7.56
N TRP A 160 9.74 2.29 7.74
CA TRP A 160 10.66 1.21 7.39
C TRP A 160 9.96 0.14 6.59
N THR A 161 10.60 -0.34 5.52
CA THR A 161 10.26 -1.61 4.85
C THR A 161 11.53 -2.46 4.66
N PRO A 162 11.39 -3.77 4.38
CA PRO A 162 12.54 -4.58 3.96
C PRO A 162 13.22 -4.08 2.67
N SER A 163 12.47 -3.45 1.75
CA SER A 163 12.98 -3.02 0.44
C SER A 163 13.74 -1.69 0.50
N THR A 164 13.26 -0.72 1.27
CA THR A 164 13.85 0.63 1.30
C THR A 164 14.71 0.87 2.53
N GLY A 165 14.44 0.20 3.65
CA GLY A 165 15.04 0.55 4.94
C GLY A 165 14.29 1.69 5.63
N ALA A 166 14.88 2.23 6.70
CA ALA A 166 14.22 3.23 7.54
C ALA A 166 14.51 4.64 7.01
N HIS A 167 13.47 5.44 6.78
CA HIS A 167 13.59 6.78 6.19
C HIS A 167 12.71 7.81 6.88
N ILE A 168 13.25 9.02 7.00
CA ILE A 168 12.59 10.16 7.61
C ILE A 168 11.82 10.98 6.57
N VAL A 169 10.57 11.28 6.88
CA VAL A 169 9.74 12.25 6.14
C VAL A 169 9.23 13.29 7.14
N MET A 170 9.42 14.58 6.85
CA MET A 170 9.05 15.67 7.76
C MET A 170 8.48 16.90 7.04
N GLY A 171 8.01 17.87 7.84
CA GLY A 171 7.54 19.17 7.35
C GLY A 171 6.48 19.10 6.26
N LEU A 172 6.57 20.03 5.31
CA LEU A 172 5.59 20.16 4.21
C LEU A 172 5.66 19.02 3.20
N ILE A 173 6.79 18.31 3.09
CA ILE A 173 6.90 17.09 2.29
C ILE A 173 6.02 15.99 2.90
N ARG A 174 6.12 15.79 4.22
CA ARG A 174 5.29 14.83 4.94
C ARG A 174 3.80 15.15 4.83
N GLU A 175 3.40 16.41 4.98
CA GLU A 175 1.98 16.78 4.84
C GLU A 175 1.48 16.58 3.40
N ALA A 176 2.31 16.84 2.39
CA ALA A 176 1.95 16.53 1.00
C ALA A 176 1.79 15.01 0.78
N TRP A 177 2.70 14.19 1.31
CA TRP A 177 2.62 12.72 1.22
C TRP A 177 1.40 12.16 1.95
N LYS A 178 1.11 12.66 3.16
CA LYS A 178 -0.12 12.37 3.92
C LYS A 178 -1.38 12.64 3.10
N ASN A 179 -1.44 13.79 2.44
CA ASN A 179 -2.57 14.17 1.59
C ASN A 179 -2.70 13.30 0.33
N GLN A 180 -1.69 12.49 -0.01
CA GLN A 180 -1.75 11.48 -1.05
C GLN A 180 -2.10 10.08 -0.53
N GLY A 181 -2.42 9.93 0.76
CA GLY A 181 -2.75 8.63 1.36
C GLY A 181 -1.54 7.86 1.89
N TRP A 182 -0.43 8.53 2.20
CA TRP A 182 0.77 7.91 2.77
C TRP A 182 1.30 6.75 1.91
N GLU A 183 1.74 5.65 2.54
CA GLU A 183 2.24 4.43 1.89
C GLU A 183 1.16 3.68 1.09
N THR A 184 -0.11 3.84 1.44
CA THR A 184 -1.22 3.29 0.65
C THR A 184 -1.47 4.07 -0.64
N GLY A 185 -0.95 5.30 -0.71
CA GLY A 185 -1.06 6.19 -1.84
C GLY A 185 -0.13 5.85 -3.01
N ARG A 186 -0.29 6.59 -4.12
CA ARG A 186 0.50 6.40 -5.34
C ARG A 186 2.00 6.58 -5.16
N LEU A 187 2.43 7.36 -4.17
CA LEU A 187 3.85 7.56 -3.87
C LEU A 187 4.49 6.36 -3.16
N ARG A 188 3.71 5.55 -2.42
CA ARG A 188 4.22 4.42 -1.63
C ARG A 188 5.25 4.86 -0.58
N TYR A 189 6.22 4.01 -0.26
CA TYR A 189 7.18 4.23 0.81
C TYR A 189 8.29 5.22 0.43
N PRO A 190 8.83 5.97 1.40
CA PRO A 190 10.05 6.74 1.19
C PRO A 190 11.26 5.83 0.93
N CYS A 191 12.12 6.26 0.01
CA CYS A 191 13.39 5.62 -0.37
C CYS A 191 14.62 6.42 0.10
N THR A 192 14.42 7.64 0.59
CA THR A 192 15.48 8.50 1.09
C THR A 192 15.02 9.24 2.34
N ASP A 193 15.98 9.62 3.20
CA ASP A 193 15.80 10.78 4.08
C ASP A 193 15.64 12.05 3.21
N GLU A 194 15.32 13.18 3.85
CA GLU A 194 15.20 14.45 3.15
C GLU A 194 16.56 14.92 2.60
N LEU A 195 16.61 15.15 1.29
CA LEU A 195 17.79 15.60 0.53
C LEU A 195 17.65 17.07 0.15
N VAL A 196 18.77 17.72 -0.19
CA VAL A 196 18.78 19.13 -0.63
C VAL A 196 18.54 19.22 -2.12
N THR A 197 17.58 20.04 -2.54
CA THR A 197 17.32 20.31 -3.97
C THR A 197 18.39 21.25 -4.53
N GLU A 198 19.11 20.81 -5.55
CA GLU A 198 20.11 21.64 -6.24
C GLU A 198 19.49 22.88 -6.89
N GLY A 199 20.26 23.96 -7.04
CA GLY A 199 19.79 25.21 -7.65
C GLY A 199 18.86 26.06 -6.78
N THR A 200 18.57 25.67 -5.54
CA THR A 200 17.67 26.38 -4.61
C THR A 200 18.40 27.15 -3.50
N ASN A 201 19.67 27.48 -3.70
CA ASN A 201 20.55 28.08 -2.68
C ASN A 201 20.59 27.28 -1.37
N GLY A 202 20.46 25.95 -1.46
CA GLY A 202 20.45 25.04 -0.31
C GLY A 202 19.19 25.10 0.54
N LYS A 203 18.12 25.79 0.10
CA LYS A 203 16.86 25.89 0.86
C LYS A 203 15.85 24.82 0.48
N GLY A 204 15.79 24.44 -0.79
CA GLY A 204 14.89 23.41 -1.27
C GLY A 204 15.24 22.03 -0.73
N ARG A 205 14.22 21.20 -0.61
CA ARG A 205 14.28 19.87 -0.01
C ARG A 205 13.51 18.87 -0.86
N TYR A 206 13.87 17.60 -0.83
CA TYR A 206 13.06 16.56 -1.47
C TYR A 206 13.23 15.21 -0.80
N ASN A 207 12.22 14.35 -0.95
CA ASN A 207 12.31 12.92 -0.67
C ASN A 207 11.96 12.16 -1.95
N LEU A 208 12.68 11.06 -2.18
CA LEU A 208 12.28 10.06 -3.16
C LEU A 208 11.39 9.03 -2.49
N PHE A 209 10.41 8.53 -3.23
CA PHE A 209 9.47 7.48 -2.85
C PHE A 209 9.43 6.42 -3.96
N GLU A 210 8.97 5.21 -3.68
CA GLU A 210 8.95 4.13 -4.68
C GLU A 210 8.10 4.51 -5.91
N GLY A 211 7.05 5.31 -5.71
CA GLY A 211 6.13 5.76 -6.75
C GLY A 211 6.33 7.20 -7.25
N GLY A 212 7.38 7.90 -6.82
CA GLY A 212 7.64 9.27 -7.27
C GLY A 212 8.55 10.08 -6.36
N GLU A 213 8.49 11.40 -6.51
CA GLU A 213 9.29 12.35 -5.74
C GLU A 213 8.42 13.51 -5.25
N ILE A 214 8.73 14.01 -4.06
CA ILE A 214 8.15 15.26 -3.55
C ILE A 214 9.29 16.24 -3.34
N HIS A 215 9.24 17.36 -4.06
CA HIS A 215 10.15 18.49 -3.90
C HIS A 215 9.45 19.64 -3.18
N TRP A 216 10.12 20.24 -2.23
CA TRP A 216 9.69 21.45 -1.55
C TRP A 216 10.67 22.59 -1.79
N THR A 217 10.15 23.79 -2.06
CA THR A 217 10.92 25.04 -2.03
C THR A 217 10.16 26.11 -1.22
N PRO A 218 10.85 27.11 -0.65
CA PRO A 218 10.19 28.21 0.05
C PRO A 218 9.17 28.96 -0.82
N GLU A 219 9.44 29.11 -2.12
CA GLU A 219 8.62 29.87 -3.06
C GLU A 219 7.48 29.04 -3.66
N GLY A 220 7.71 27.73 -3.86
CA GLY A 220 6.79 26.85 -4.59
C GLY A 220 5.96 25.92 -3.72
N GLY A 221 6.28 25.80 -2.43
CA GLY A 221 5.72 24.77 -1.55
C GLY A 221 6.09 23.36 -2.00
N ALA A 222 5.35 22.36 -1.52
CA ALA A 222 5.56 20.97 -1.90
C ALA A 222 4.90 20.66 -3.25
N LYS A 223 5.67 20.06 -4.16
CA LYS A 223 5.27 19.63 -5.50
C LYS A 223 5.56 18.15 -5.65
N ILE A 224 4.58 17.43 -6.16
CA ILE A 224 4.63 15.97 -6.33
C ILE A 224 4.82 15.67 -7.80
N LYS A 225 5.72 14.74 -8.10
CA LYS A 225 5.87 14.15 -9.43
C LYS A 225 5.85 12.64 -9.28
N PHE A 226 4.86 12.00 -9.87
CA PHE A 226 4.74 10.55 -9.86
C PHE A 226 5.66 9.92 -10.90
N TYR A 227 6.18 8.73 -10.61
CA TYR A 227 6.81 7.91 -11.62
C TYR A 227 5.74 7.28 -12.52
N GLU A 228 5.93 7.45 -13.82
CA GLU A 228 5.09 6.88 -14.85
C GLU A 228 5.54 5.45 -15.14
N VAL A 229 4.57 4.55 -15.30
CA VAL A 229 4.82 3.16 -15.67
C VAL A 229 4.15 2.92 -17.00
N ASN A 230 4.90 2.53 -18.02
CA ASN A 230 4.31 2.12 -19.28
C ASN A 230 3.79 0.69 -19.15
N ILE A 231 2.60 0.48 -19.70
CA ILE A 231 1.96 -0.82 -19.78
C ILE A 231 1.47 -1.06 -21.20
N GLU A 232 1.29 -2.33 -21.52
CA GLU A 232 0.49 -2.75 -22.65
C GLU A 232 -0.66 -3.61 -22.18
N ILE A 233 -1.84 -3.41 -22.78
CA ILE A 233 -2.99 -4.29 -22.64
C ILE A 233 -3.17 -5.04 -23.95
N TRP A 234 -3.32 -6.34 -23.84
CA TRP A 234 -3.45 -7.23 -24.98
C TRP A 234 -4.67 -8.11 -24.84
N PHE A 235 -5.34 -8.33 -25.96
CA PHE A 235 -6.24 -9.44 -26.19
C PHE A 235 -5.41 -10.61 -26.72
N SER A 236 -5.52 -11.80 -26.14
CA SER A 236 -4.78 -12.98 -26.57
C SER A 236 -5.63 -13.98 -27.36
N GLY A 237 -6.94 -13.81 -27.36
CA GLY A 237 -7.90 -14.68 -28.02
C GLY A 237 -9.11 -14.98 -27.14
N PHE A 238 -9.89 -15.97 -27.54
CA PHE A 238 -11.10 -16.38 -26.83
C PHE A 238 -11.37 -17.88 -26.94
N LYS A 239 -12.27 -18.36 -26.09
CA LYS A 239 -12.81 -19.72 -26.12
C LYS A 239 -14.32 -19.66 -26.33
N CYS A 240 -14.82 -20.42 -27.28
CA CYS A 240 -16.26 -20.68 -27.43
C CYS A 240 -16.69 -21.62 -26.30
N LEU A 241 -17.55 -21.15 -25.39
CA LEU A 241 -18.10 -21.93 -24.27
C LEU A 241 -19.44 -22.58 -24.64
N ASP A 242 -20.22 -21.89 -25.44
CA ASP A 242 -21.46 -22.35 -26.07
C ASP A 242 -21.54 -21.68 -27.44
N GLU A 243 -21.91 -22.44 -28.46
CA GLU A 243 -22.18 -21.91 -29.81
C GLU A 243 -23.61 -21.39 -29.89
N SER A 244 -23.90 -20.62 -30.94
CA SER A 244 -25.25 -20.19 -31.25
C SER A 244 -26.16 -21.38 -31.52
N SER A 245 -27.46 -21.19 -31.29
CA SER A 245 -28.47 -22.21 -31.63
C SER A 245 -28.96 -22.12 -33.07
N GLU A 246 -28.39 -21.21 -33.86
CA GLU A 246 -28.72 -20.97 -35.26
C GLU A 246 -28.02 -21.98 -36.20
N ILE A 247 -28.36 -21.93 -37.49
CA ILE A 247 -27.78 -22.85 -38.49
C ILE A 247 -26.35 -22.43 -38.85
N SER A 248 -25.47 -23.41 -39.09
CA SER A 248 -23.99 -23.33 -39.09
C SER A 248 -23.28 -22.43 -40.12
N GLY A 249 -23.98 -21.48 -40.77
CA GLY A 249 -23.37 -20.52 -41.68
C GLY A 249 -23.81 -19.08 -41.41
N SER A 250 -24.39 -18.87 -40.23
CA SER A 250 -24.86 -17.57 -39.71
C SER A 250 -24.36 -17.33 -38.27
N ASP A 251 -23.59 -18.27 -37.70
CA ASP A 251 -23.12 -18.31 -36.31
C ASP A 251 -21.64 -17.89 -36.17
N GLU A 252 -21.02 -17.35 -37.23
CA GLU A 252 -19.63 -16.92 -37.17
C GLU A 252 -19.44 -15.60 -36.41
N PRO A 253 -18.69 -15.58 -35.29
CA PRO A 253 -18.54 -14.38 -34.50
C PRO A 253 -17.55 -13.39 -35.13
N TYR A 254 -17.83 -12.10 -34.96
CA TYR A 254 -16.84 -11.03 -35.06
C TYR A 254 -16.89 -10.11 -33.83
N MET A 255 -15.76 -9.45 -33.56
CA MET A 255 -15.58 -8.66 -32.34
C MET A 255 -14.99 -7.29 -32.64
N PHE A 256 -15.48 -6.29 -31.92
CA PHE A 256 -14.82 -5.00 -31.75
C PHE A 256 -14.28 -4.90 -30.34
N LEU A 257 -12.99 -4.60 -30.21
CA LEU A 257 -12.31 -4.37 -28.94
C LEU A 257 -11.66 -3.00 -28.95
N GLY A 258 -11.69 -2.29 -27.83
CA GLY A 258 -11.05 -0.98 -27.77
C GLY A 258 -10.90 -0.43 -26.37
N VAL A 259 -10.00 0.53 -26.25
CA VAL A 259 -9.70 1.19 -24.99
C VAL A 259 -9.97 2.69 -25.10
N SER A 260 -10.73 3.24 -24.16
CA SER A 260 -10.82 4.67 -23.95
C SER A 260 -9.81 5.11 -22.89
N THR A 261 -9.06 6.18 -23.15
CA THR A 261 -8.08 6.79 -22.23
C THR A 261 -8.22 8.31 -22.19
N SER A 262 -7.76 8.92 -21.09
CA SER A 262 -7.65 10.38 -21.04
C SER A 262 -6.56 10.88 -22.00
N GLY A 263 -6.91 11.83 -22.87
CA GLY A 263 -5.93 12.54 -23.71
C GLY A 263 -5.42 11.82 -24.97
N LYS A 264 -5.87 10.60 -25.29
CA LYS A 264 -5.51 9.92 -26.54
C LYS A 264 -6.65 9.08 -27.10
N ALA A 265 -7.03 9.35 -28.35
CA ALA A 265 -7.91 8.47 -29.11
C ALA A 265 -7.17 7.18 -29.51
N GLN A 266 -7.78 6.03 -29.22
CA GLN A 266 -7.30 4.73 -29.68
C GLN A 266 -8.11 4.27 -30.90
N THR A 267 -7.48 3.44 -31.73
CA THR A 267 -8.16 2.77 -32.84
C THR A 267 -8.73 1.45 -32.33
N PRO A 268 -10.02 1.16 -32.55
CA PRO A 268 -10.59 -0.17 -32.32
C PRO A 268 -9.78 -1.26 -33.00
N TYR A 269 -9.74 -2.42 -32.37
CA TYR A 269 -9.34 -3.65 -33.01
C TYR A 269 -10.58 -4.41 -33.46
N GLU A 270 -10.54 -4.87 -34.71
CA GLU A 270 -11.56 -5.67 -35.36
C GLU A 270 -10.99 -7.03 -35.69
N THR A 271 -11.68 -8.11 -35.31
CA THR A 271 -11.24 -9.46 -35.64
C THR A 271 -11.54 -9.82 -37.10
N GLY A 272 -12.52 -9.16 -37.72
CA GLY A 272 -13.25 -9.73 -38.86
C GLY A 272 -14.10 -10.93 -38.45
N VAL A 273 -14.81 -11.51 -39.42
CA VAL A 273 -15.60 -12.74 -39.23
C VAL A 273 -14.66 -13.92 -39.01
N ILE A 274 -14.92 -14.70 -37.96
CA ILE A 274 -14.14 -15.89 -37.61
C ILE A 274 -14.99 -17.12 -37.92
N GLY A 275 -14.61 -17.84 -38.97
CA GLY A 275 -15.31 -19.05 -39.40
C GLY A 275 -15.08 -20.27 -38.52
N ASP A 276 -16.01 -21.23 -38.61
CA ASP A 276 -15.94 -22.57 -38.02
C ASP A 276 -15.73 -22.57 -36.49
N VAL A 277 -16.42 -21.69 -35.76
CA VAL A 277 -16.26 -21.54 -34.31
C VAL A 277 -17.25 -22.42 -33.54
N ASP A 278 -16.90 -23.70 -33.34
CA ASP A 278 -17.75 -24.60 -32.56
C ASP A 278 -17.49 -24.52 -31.05
N LYS A 279 -18.45 -24.99 -30.27
CA LYS A 279 -18.32 -25.15 -28.81
C LYS A 279 -17.03 -25.87 -28.41
N GLY A 280 -16.25 -25.23 -27.54
CA GLY A 280 -14.98 -25.73 -27.02
C GLY A 280 -13.75 -25.26 -27.80
N ASN A 281 -13.93 -24.66 -28.98
CA ASN A 281 -12.84 -24.09 -29.77
C ASN A 281 -12.10 -23.00 -28.99
N VAL A 282 -10.77 -22.95 -29.18
CA VAL A 282 -9.91 -21.91 -28.61
C VAL A 282 -9.23 -21.19 -29.77
N ILE A 283 -9.64 -19.95 -30.00
CA ILE A 283 -9.11 -19.10 -31.05
C ILE A 283 -8.04 -18.20 -30.44
N ARG A 284 -6.83 -18.23 -31.01
CA ARG A 284 -5.72 -17.38 -30.59
C ARG A 284 -5.62 -16.18 -31.52
N ALA A 285 -5.79 -14.98 -30.96
CA ALA A 285 -5.74 -13.73 -31.69
C ALA A 285 -5.05 -12.69 -30.81
N ALA A 286 -3.74 -12.52 -31.02
CA ALA A 286 -2.95 -11.56 -30.24
C ALA A 286 -3.10 -10.16 -30.84
N ALA A 287 -3.79 -9.27 -30.12
CA ALA A 287 -3.94 -7.88 -30.49
C ALA A 287 -3.59 -6.97 -29.33
N ARG A 288 -2.67 -6.02 -29.56
CA ARG A 288 -2.36 -4.99 -28.57
C ARG A 288 -3.42 -3.90 -28.62
N LEU A 289 -4.23 -3.82 -27.58
CA LEU A 289 -5.33 -2.86 -27.46
C LEU A 289 -4.86 -1.52 -26.90
N TYR A 290 -3.80 -1.53 -26.09
CA TYR A 290 -3.24 -0.31 -25.47
C TYR A 290 -1.72 -0.40 -25.32
N SER A 291 -1.06 0.74 -25.48
CA SER A 291 0.36 0.95 -25.15
C SER A 291 0.56 2.38 -24.69
N GLY A 292 0.98 2.56 -23.44
CA GLY A 292 1.18 3.87 -22.84
C GLY A 292 1.23 3.83 -21.32
N ILE A 293 1.17 5.01 -20.71
CA ILE A 293 1.26 5.18 -19.26
C ILE A 293 0.05 4.55 -18.57
N ALA A 294 0.28 3.72 -17.54
CA ALA A 294 -0.75 3.18 -16.68
C ALA A 294 -1.60 4.31 -16.08
N GLN A 295 -2.88 4.30 -16.44
CA GLN A 295 -3.89 5.27 -16.06
C GLN A 295 -5.25 4.59 -15.99
N ASP A 296 -6.24 5.27 -15.42
CA ASP A 296 -7.62 4.82 -15.50
C ASP A 296 -8.08 4.81 -16.97
N LEU A 297 -8.64 3.67 -17.40
CA LEU A 297 -9.08 3.46 -18.76
C LEU A 297 -10.33 2.58 -18.81
N ILE A 298 -11.11 2.70 -19.88
CA ILE A 298 -12.27 1.83 -20.10
C ILE A 298 -11.89 0.85 -21.19
N LEU A 299 -11.96 -0.44 -20.89
CA LEU A 299 -11.89 -1.48 -21.90
C LEU A 299 -13.33 -1.80 -22.34
N ALA A 300 -13.60 -1.81 -23.64
CA ALA A 300 -14.91 -2.10 -24.20
C ALA A 300 -14.81 -3.20 -25.25
N VAL A 301 -15.81 -4.09 -25.24
CA VAL A 301 -15.97 -5.20 -26.18
C VAL A 301 -17.42 -5.29 -26.64
N VAL A 302 -17.58 -5.54 -27.94
CA VAL A 302 -18.84 -6.02 -28.54
C VAL A 302 -18.55 -7.28 -29.33
N ILE A 303 -19.39 -8.30 -29.16
CA ILE A 303 -19.40 -9.54 -29.93
C ILE A 303 -20.72 -9.59 -30.69
N ARG A 304 -20.65 -9.98 -31.95
CA ARG A 304 -21.80 -10.12 -32.85
C ARG A 304 -21.63 -11.39 -33.67
N GLU A 305 -22.75 -11.96 -34.10
CA GLU A 305 -22.76 -13.02 -35.11
C GLU A 305 -22.79 -12.36 -36.48
N ASN A 306 -22.53 -13.10 -37.54
CA ASN A 306 -22.59 -12.56 -38.89
C ASN A 306 -23.71 -13.30 -39.64
N ASP A 307 -24.93 -12.79 -39.51
CA ASP A 307 -26.13 -13.39 -40.11
C ASP A 307 -26.31 -12.98 -41.60
N GLU A 308 -26.37 -11.67 -41.87
CA GLU A 308 -26.53 -10.97 -43.15
C GLU A 308 -26.02 -9.51 -43.02
N GLY A 309 -24.82 -9.17 -43.51
CA GLY A 309 -24.34 -7.79 -43.45
C GLY A 309 -22.88 -7.54 -43.80
N ASP A 310 -22.45 -6.28 -43.68
CA ASP A 310 -21.03 -5.91 -43.69
C ASP A 310 -20.51 -5.87 -42.24
N PRO A 311 -19.62 -6.80 -41.83
CA PRO A 311 -19.08 -6.86 -40.47
C PRO A 311 -18.28 -5.59 -40.09
N HIS A 312 -17.92 -4.75 -41.06
CA HIS A 312 -17.23 -3.48 -40.83
C HIS A 312 -18.16 -2.26 -40.71
N ALA A 313 -19.46 -2.41 -40.98
CA ALA A 313 -20.42 -1.29 -40.98
C ALA A 313 -20.46 -0.51 -39.65
N TYR A 314 -20.12 -1.18 -38.55
CA TYR A 314 -20.24 -0.66 -37.18
C TYR A 314 -18.94 -0.13 -36.57
N SER A 315 -17.82 -0.24 -37.29
CA SER A 315 -16.51 0.24 -36.86
C SER A 315 -16.54 1.73 -36.44
N SER A 316 -17.19 2.55 -37.27
CA SER A 316 -17.31 4.00 -37.03
C SER A 316 -18.16 4.33 -35.80
N THR A 317 -19.22 3.54 -35.56
CA THR A 317 -20.08 3.70 -34.39
C THR A 317 -19.35 3.28 -33.11
N PHE A 318 -18.64 2.14 -33.14
CA PHE A 318 -17.83 1.70 -32.01
C PHE A 318 -16.71 2.69 -31.68
N LYS A 319 -16.03 3.24 -32.70
CA LYS A 319 -15.05 4.32 -32.53
C LYS A 319 -15.66 5.55 -31.83
N SER A 320 -16.86 5.95 -32.21
CA SER A 320 -17.55 7.11 -31.62
C SER A 320 -17.87 6.89 -30.13
N ILE A 321 -18.17 5.65 -29.73
CA ILE A 321 -18.37 5.28 -28.33
C ILE A 321 -17.06 5.40 -27.56
N LEU A 322 -15.96 4.89 -28.11
CA LEU A 322 -14.64 5.03 -27.49
C LEU A 322 -14.23 6.50 -27.33
N ASP A 323 -14.54 7.34 -28.31
CA ASP A 323 -14.26 8.78 -28.27
C ASP A 323 -15.08 9.50 -27.22
N ALA A 324 -16.36 9.17 -27.06
CA ALA A 324 -17.17 9.66 -25.96
C ALA A 324 -16.57 9.26 -24.59
N GLY A 325 -16.06 8.03 -24.49
CA GLY A 325 -15.30 7.57 -23.32
C GLY A 325 -14.03 8.40 -23.07
N ASN A 326 -13.24 8.69 -24.11
CA ASN A 326 -12.02 9.50 -24.01
C ASN A 326 -12.30 10.90 -23.45
N VAL A 327 -13.34 11.56 -23.98
CA VAL A 327 -13.77 12.89 -23.53
C VAL A 327 -14.19 12.85 -22.06
N ALA A 328 -14.99 11.85 -21.69
CA ALA A 328 -15.48 11.70 -20.33
C ALA A 328 -14.37 11.43 -19.31
N LEU A 329 -13.41 10.55 -19.65
CA LEU A 329 -12.22 10.30 -18.83
C LEU A 329 -11.36 11.58 -18.68
N GLY A 330 -11.17 12.35 -19.76
CA GLY A 330 -10.41 13.60 -19.73
C GLY A 330 -11.06 14.72 -18.90
N ALA A 331 -12.38 14.74 -18.78
CA ALA A 331 -13.11 15.72 -17.98
C ALA A 331 -13.07 15.45 -16.47
N THR A 332 -12.70 14.23 -16.06
CA THR A 332 -12.75 13.77 -14.67
C THR A 332 -11.37 13.89 -14.01
N THR A 333 -10.87 15.11 -13.83
CA THR A 333 -9.61 15.30 -13.10
C THR A 333 -9.85 15.25 -11.59
N GLY A 334 -9.29 14.23 -10.91
CA GLY A 334 -9.22 14.15 -9.44
C GLY A 334 -10.49 13.67 -8.71
N VAL A 335 -11.43 13.03 -9.39
CA VAL A 335 -12.69 12.49 -8.81
C VAL A 335 -12.82 11.01 -9.19
N THR A 336 -13.46 10.21 -8.32
CA THR A 336 -13.99 8.89 -8.68
C THR A 336 -14.73 9.00 -10.00
N ILE A 337 -14.35 8.22 -11.01
CA ILE A 337 -15.06 8.16 -12.29
C ILE A 337 -16.53 7.89 -11.96
N PRO A 338 -17.45 8.85 -12.14
CA PRO A 338 -18.80 8.65 -11.68
C PRO A 338 -19.45 7.56 -12.57
N GLY A 339 -20.38 6.79 -12.00
CA GLY A 339 -21.06 5.71 -12.72
C GLY A 339 -21.70 6.16 -14.04
N ASN A 340 -21.95 7.46 -14.21
CA ASN A 340 -22.43 8.07 -15.45
C ASN A 340 -21.49 7.87 -16.65
N ILE A 341 -20.18 7.76 -16.48
CA ILE A 341 -19.22 7.56 -17.60
C ILE A 341 -19.27 6.12 -18.09
N LEU A 342 -19.25 5.16 -17.16
CA LEU A 342 -19.41 3.75 -17.51
C LEU A 342 -20.79 3.51 -18.14
N GLN A 343 -21.81 4.20 -17.64
CA GLN A 343 -23.16 4.17 -18.20
C GLN A 343 -23.24 4.83 -19.58
N LEU A 344 -22.49 5.90 -19.86
CA LEU A 344 -22.40 6.50 -21.20
C LEU A 344 -21.84 5.53 -22.23
N VAL A 345 -20.71 4.88 -21.92
CA VAL A 345 -20.11 3.86 -22.80
C VAL A 345 -21.07 2.67 -22.93
N SER A 346 -21.63 2.19 -21.83
CA SER A 346 -22.59 1.07 -21.84
C SER A 346 -23.86 1.38 -22.63
N ASN A 347 -24.39 2.61 -22.54
CA ASN A 347 -25.55 3.06 -23.32
C ASN A 347 -25.20 3.20 -24.80
N GLY A 348 -24.00 3.72 -25.12
CA GLY A 348 -23.50 3.76 -26.50
C GLY A 348 -23.44 2.36 -27.11
N LEU A 349 -22.87 1.39 -26.38
CA LEU A 349 -22.85 -0.02 -26.79
C LEU A 349 -24.27 -0.60 -26.89
N SER A 350 -25.24 -0.03 -26.17
CA SER A 350 -26.66 -0.38 -26.28
C SER A 350 -27.31 0.04 -27.58
N ASN A 351 -26.87 1.15 -28.14
CA ASN A 351 -27.37 1.62 -29.44
C ASN A 351 -26.81 0.81 -30.61
N LEU A 352 -25.62 0.19 -30.48
CA LEU A 352 -25.11 -0.77 -31.48
C LEU A 352 -26.03 -1.99 -31.62
N ALA A 353 -26.59 -2.47 -30.51
CA ALA A 353 -27.43 -3.66 -30.49
C ALA A 353 -28.82 -3.46 -31.14
N GLY A 354 -29.19 -2.23 -31.49
CA GLY A 354 -30.45 -1.93 -32.17
C GLY A 354 -30.30 -1.63 -33.67
N ALA A 355 -29.09 -1.74 -34.22
CA ALA A 355 -28.77 -1.32 -35.57
C ALA A 355 -28.40 -2.51 -36.48
N GLY A 356 -29.34 -3.35 -36.91
CA GLY A 356 -29.10 -4.54 -37.79
C GLY A 356 -28.18 -5.62 -37.16
N ASP A 357 -28.10 -6.84 -37.71
CA ASP A 357 -27.29 -8.03 -37.32
C ASP A 357 -27.27 -8.41 -35.80
N ASP A 358 -27.29 -9.70 -35.49
CA ASP A 358 -27.57 -10.18 -34.13
C ASP A 358 -26.40 -9.98 -33.15
N THR A 359 -26.73 -9.34 -32.02
CA THR A 359 -25.74 -9.00 -30.98
C THR A 359 -25.66 -10.08 -29.93
N VAL A 360 -24.58 -10.86 -29.97
CA VAL A 360 -24.22 -11.84 -28.93
C VAL A 360 -24.14 -11.19 -27.56
N GLY A 361 -23.35 -10.12 -27.44
CA GLY A 361 -23.17 -9.45 -26.16
C GLY A 361 -22.15 -8.31 -26.18
N ARG A 362 -22.13 -7.57 -25.07
CA ARG A 362 -21.24 -6.43 -24.88
C ARG A 362 -20.78 -6.30 -23.44
N ARG A 363 -19.62 -5.70 -23.24
CA ARG A 363 -19.12 -5.35 -21.92
C ARG A 363 -18.21 -4.13 -22.00
N ALA A 364 -18.32 -3.26 -21.01
CA ALA A 364 -17.34 -2.22 -20.76
C ALA A 364 -17.08 -2.12 -19.27
N ASP A 365 -15.81 -2.14 -18.87
CA ASP A 365 -15.39 -1.99 -17.48
C ASP A 365 -14.33 -0.90 -17.38
N LEU A 366 -14.38 -0.14 -16.28
CA LEU A 366 -13.29 0.74 -15.87
C LEU A 366 -12.17 -0.10 -15.26
N LEU A 367 -11.02 -0.12 -15.92
CA LEU A 367 -9.78 -0.63 -15.37
C LEU A 367 -9.03 0.53 -14.72
N THR A 368 -9.05 0.59 -13.39
CA THR A 368 -8.31 1.63 -12.66
C THR A 368 -6.81 1.40 -12.79
N ARG A 369 -6.03 2.48 -12.72
CA ARG A 369 -4.57 2.41 -12.71
C ARG A 369 -4.07 1.44 -11.64
N ASP A 370 -4.64 1.49 -10.44
CA ASP A 370 -4.19 0.65 -9.33
C ASP A 370 -4.46 -0.83 -9.60
N TYR A 371 -5.60 -1.16 -10.24
CA TYR A 371 -5.90 -2.51 -10.67
C TYR A 371 -4.92 -2.99 -11.75
N LEU A 372 -4.59 -2.15 -12.73
CA LEU A 372 -3.59 -2.45 -13.76
C LEU A 372 -2.19 -2.66 -13.16
N MET A 373 -1.80 -1.83 -12.19
CA MET A 373 -0.52 -1.98 -11.49
C MET A 373 -0.46 -3.26 -10.65
N GLN A 374 -1.58 -3.70 -10.06
CA GLN A 374 -1.63 -4.99 -9.36
C GLN A 374 -1.40 -6.17 -10.32
N MET A 375 -1.93 -6.13 -11.54
CA MET A 375 -1.69 -7.18 -12.55
C MET A 375 -0.21 -7.23 -12.93
N VAL A 376 0.36 -6.08 -13.27
CA VAL A 376 1.76 -5.98 -13.69
C VAL A 376 2.74 -6.45 -12.61
N ASN A 377 2.43 -6.21 -11.33
CA ASN A 377 3.29 -6.61 -10.22
C ASN A 377 3.11 -8.07 -9.78
N LYS A 378 2.11 -8.81 -10.30
CA LYS A 378 1.89 -10.23 -10.03
C LYS A 378 2.74 -11.17 -10.90
N ALA A 379 3.58 -10.63 -11.78
CA ALA A 379 4.23 -11.37 -12.88
C ALA A 379 5.38 -12.34 -12.49
N GLU A 380 5.43 -12.84 -11.25
CA GLU A 380 6.17 -14.06 -10.91
C GLU A 380 5.18 -15.12 -10.39
N GLY A 381 4.54 -15.86 -11.31
CA GLY A 381 3.73 -17.05 -10.99
C GLY A 381 2.23 -17.02 -11.32
N GLY A 382 1.73 -16.05 -12.09
CA GLY A 382 0.34 -16.00 -12.58
C GLY A 382 0.00 -17.07 -13.62
N ASP A 383 -1.31 -17.27 -13.89
CA ASP A 383 -1.81 -18.15 -14.96
C ASP A 383 -1.12 -17.79 -16.29
N PRO A 384 -0.43 -18.73 -16.96
CA PRO A 384 0.31 -18.44 -18.18
C PRO A 384 -0.59 -18.02 -19.36
N VAL A 385 -1.91 -18.06 -19.20
CA VAL A 385 -2.89 -17.83 -20.29
C VAL A 385 -3.48 -16.42 -20.27
N ALA A 386 -3.77 -15.81 -19.10
CA ALA A 386 -4.37 -14.47 -18.98
C ALA A 386 -4.26 -13.87 -17.56
N ASP A 387 -4.25 -12.53 -17.47
CA ASP A 387 -4.37 -11.81 -16.20
C ASP A 387 -5.84 -11.65 -15.75
N PHE A 388 -6.76 -11.58 -16.71
CA PHE A 388 -8.20 -11.58 -16.45
C PHE A 388 -9.01 -12.07 -17.67
N THR A 389 -10.24 -12.50 -17.44
CA THR A 389 -11.13 -13.05 -18.47
C THR A 389 -12.53 -12.47 -18.40
N TRP A 390 -13.20 -12.31 -19.54
CA TRP A 390 -14.60 -11.92 -19.62
C TRP A 390 -15.43 -12.97 -20.35
N ASP A 391 -16.49 -13.46 -19.69
CA ASP A 391 -17.52 -14.26 -20.33
C ASP A 391 -18.60 -13.30 -20.84
N ILE A 392 -18.86 -13.32 -22.14
CA ILE A 392 -19.80 -12.43 -22.83
C ILE A 392 -20.67 -13.29 -23.75
N GLY A 393 -21.97 -13.02 -23.76
CA GLY A 393 -22.94 -13.74 -24.59
C GLY A 393 -24.10 -14.28 -23.79
N ASN A 394 -24.91 -15.10 -24.44
CA ASN A 394 -26.06 -15.74 -23.83
C ASN A 394 -26.35 -17.09 -24.52
N LYS A 395 -27.37 -17.82 -24.05
CA LYS A 395 -27.61 -19.19 -24.55
C LYS A 395 -28.18 -19.28 -25.96
N SER A 396 -28.81 -18.23 -26.51
CA SER A 396 -29.34 -18.27 -27.88
C SER A 396 -28.27 -17.92 -28.90
N GLU A 397 -27.43 -16.92 -28.59
CA GLU A 397 -26.42 -16.33 -29.49
C GLU A 397 -24.98 -16.79 -29.22
N GLY A 398 -24.80 -17.83 -28.41
CA GLY A 398 -23.47 -18.28 -27.97
C GLY A 398 -22.84 -17.49 -26.81
N ILE A 399 -21.84 -18.12 -26.19
CA ILE A 399 -21.11 -17.61 -25.01
C ILE A 399 -19.62 -17.74 -25.25
N TYR A 400 -18.89 -16.63 -25.14
CA TYR A 400 -17.46 -16.55 -25.43
C TYR A 400 -16.68 -16.06 -24.22
N ARG A 401 -15.60 -16.76 -23.87
CA ARG A 401 -14.62 -16.34 -22.85
C ARG A 401 -13.43 -15.68 -23.50
N LEU A 402 -13.27 -14.38 -23.30
CA LEU A 402 -12.15 -13.59 -23.80
C LEU A 402 -11.01 -13.56 -22.79
N TYR A 403 -9.78 -13.57 -23.29
CA TYR A 403 -8.55 -13.59 -22.49
C TYR A 403 -7.74 -12.30 -22.70
N PHE A 404 -7.32 -11.68 -21.60
CA PHE A 404 -6.56 -10.44 -21.61
C PHE A 404 -5.31 -10.53 -20.74
N PHE A 405 -4.25 -9.83 -21.15
CA PHE A 405 -3.04 -9.67 -20.32
C PHE A 405 -2.56 -8.22 -20.29
N VAL A 406 -1.93 -7.86 -19.19
CA VAL A 406 -1.36 -6.55 -18.90
C VAL A 406 0.11 -6.74 -18.52
N LYS A 407 1.01 -6.16 -19.31
CA LYS A 407 2.46 -6.25 -19.03
C LYS A 407 3.07 -4.87 -18.84
N LYS A 408 4.09 -4.78 -18.00
CA LYS A 408 5.00 -3.62 -17.93
C LYS A 408 5.83 -3.55 -19.21
N VAL A 409 6.12 -2.35 -19.68
CA VAL A 409 7.05 -2.10 -20.80
C VAL A 409 8.13 -1.10 -20.42
#